data_AF-M2SSR8-F1
#
_entry.id   AF-M2SSR8-F1
#
_cell.length_a   1.000
_cell.length_b   1.000
_cell.length_c   1.000
_cell.angle_alpha   90.00
_cell.angle_beta   90.00
_cell.angle_gamma   90.00
#
_symmetry.space_group_name_H-M   'P 1'
#
loop_
_entity.id
_entity.type
_entity.pdbx_description
1 polymer ?
#
loop_
_entity_poly.entity_id
_entity_poly.type
_entity_poly.pdbx_seq_one_letter_code
_entity_poly.pdbx_strand_id
1 'polypeptide(L)' 'DIIAEEVRRRRRGRKLYYEVKWKGFHRTTLEPAELLEDAEAVDRWEAFTETKRDSEGRLPEGFRRGDAVSP' A
#
# COMPACT_ATOMS: atom_id res chain seq x y z
N ASP A 1 0.43 -8.85 -5.04
CA ASP A 1 -0.45 -7.66 -5.14
C ASP A 1 -0.37 -6.84 -3.87
N ILE A 2 -0.44 -5.52 -3.96
CA ILE A 2 -0.57 -4.65 -2.79
C ILE A 2 -2.05 -4.43 -2.52
N ILE A 3 -2.43 -4.48 -1.24
CA ILE A 3 -3.83 -4.37 -0.80
C ILE A 3 -4.09 -3.21 0.16
N ALA A 4 -3.06 -2.67 0.81
CA ALA A 4 -3.12 -1.49 1.67
C ALA A 4 -1.74 -0.83 1.77
N GLU A 5 -1.69 0.40 2.26
CA GLU A 5 -0.45 1.09 2.62
C GLU A 5 -0.57 1.69 4.04
N GLU A 6 0.54 1.75 4.75
CA GLU A 6 0.62 2.31 6.11
C GLU A 6 1.87 3.18 6.25
N VAL A 7 1.70 4.40 6.79
CA VAL A 7 2.82 5.28 7.13
C VAL A 7 3.12 5.19 8.62
N ARG A 8 4.28 4.64 8.97
CA ARG A 8 4.71 4.49 10.37
C ARG A 8 5.69 5.57 10.77
N ARG A 9 5.47 6.18 11.94
CA ARG A 9 6.45 7.08 12.57
C ARG A 9 7.62 6.26 13.12
N ARG A 10 8.85 6.69 12.81
CA ARG A 10 10.09 6.12 13.34
C ARG A 10 10.88 7.22 14.07
N ARG A 11 11.94 6.84 14.80
CA ARG A 11 12.80 7.80 15.53
C ARG A 11 13.31 8.94 14.63
N ARG A 12 13.56 8.66 13.35
CA ARG A 12 13.85 9.66 12.32
C ARG A 12 12.80 9.55 11.21
N GLY A 13 11.81 10.44 11.23
CA GLY A 13 10.84 10.59 10.14
C GLY A 13 9.72 9.55 10.08
N ARG A 14 9.14 9.43 8.89
CA ARG A 14 8.04 8.53 8.56
C ARG A 14 8.50 7.55 7.50
N LYS A 15 8.04 6.30 7.57
CA LYS A 15 8.37 5.26 6.59
C LYS A 15 7.09 4.60 6.08
N LEU A 16 7.01 4.46 4.76
CA LEU A 16 5.90 3.82 4.07
C LEU A 16 6.08 2.30 4.05
N TYR A 17 4.99 1.60 4.30
CA TYR A 17 4.88 0.15 4.24
C TYR A 17 3.70 -0.23 3.36
N TYR A 18 3.88 -1.27 2.56
CA TYR A 18 2.81 -1.87 1.77
C TYR A 18 2.39 -3.19 2.39
N GLU A 19 1.08 -3.41 2.52
CA GLU A 19 0.56 -4.74 2.82
C GLU A 19 0.48 -5.56 1.54
N VAL A 20 1.30 -6.60 1.46
CA VAL A 20 1.46 -7.44 0.28
C VAL A 20 0.67 -8.74 0.44
N LYS A 21 -0.22 -8.99 -0.52
CA LYS A 21 -0.85 -10.29 -0.77
C LYS A 21 0.01 -11.11 -1.73
N TRP A 22 0.67 -12.13 -1.19
CA TRP A 22 1.53 -13.05 -1.94
C TRP A 22 0.73 -14.13 -2.67
N LYS A 23 1.10 -14.43 -3.90
CA LYS A 23 0.47 -15.48 -4.71
C LYS A 23 0.74 -16.84 -4.07
N GLY A 24 -0.32 -17.63 -3.85
CA GLY A 24 -0.22 -18.97 -3.26
C GLY A 24 -0.12 -18.99 -1.72
N PHE A 25 -0.11 -17.83 -1.05
CA PHE A 25 -0.09 -17.75 0.41
C PHE A 25 -1.37 -17.13 0.94
N HIS A 26 -1.88 -17.68 2.05
CA HIS A 26 -3.07 -17.13 2.70
C HIS A 26 -2.78 -15.79 3.40
N ARG A 27 -1.64 -15.68 4.08
CA ARG A 27 -1.27 -14.53 4.90
C ARG A 27 -0.66 -13.40 4.07
N THR A 28 -0.84 -12.17 4.54
CA THR A 28 -0.20 -10.96 4.04
C THR A 28 0.96 -10.56 4.94
N THR A 29 1.85 -9.72 4.44
CA THR A 29 2.95 -9.13 5.22
C THR A 29 3.04 -7.64 4.96
N LEU A 30 3.61 -6.90 5.91
CA LEU A 30 3.91 -5.47 5.75
C LEU A 30 5.37 -5.30 5.36
N GLU A 31 5.58 -4.97 4.09
CA GLU A 31 6.90 -4.77 3.53
C GLU A 31 7.24 -3.28 3.46
N PRO A 32 8.47 -2.88 3.84
CA PRO A 32 8.97 -1.53 3.56
C PRO A 32 8.85 -1.20 2.06
N ALA A 33 8.35 -0.01 1.72
CA ALA A 33 8.21 0.41 0.32
C ALA A 33 9.57 0.38 -0.44
N GLU A 34 10.66 0.71 0.25
CA GLU A 34 12.03 0.67 -0.31
C GLU A 34 12.49 -0.73 -0.77
N LEU A 35 11.88 -1.82 -0.28
CA LEU A 35 12.22 -3.18 -0.72
C LEU A 35 11.42 -3.62 -1.96
N LEU A 36 10.47 -2.79 -2.40
CA LEU A 36 9.53 -3.10 -3.48
C LEU A 36 9.61 -2.08 -4.62
N GLU A 37 10.61 -1.21 -4.64
CA GLU A 37 10.71 -0.08 -5.58
C GLU A 37 10.62 -0.50 -7.05
N ASP A 38 11.19 -1.66 -7.41
CA ASP A 38 11.15 -2.20 -8.77
C ASP A 38 10.00 -3.20 -9.01
N ALA A 39 9.09 -3.37 -8.05
CA ALA A 39 8.01 -4.33 -8.18
C ALA A 39 6.84 -3.73 -8.96
N GLU A 40 6.43 -4.36 -10.07
CA GLU A 40 5.23 -4.00 -10.87
C GLU A 40 3.94 -3.91 -10.01
N ALA A 41 3.91 -4.57 -8.84
CA ALA A 41 2.80 -4.44 -7.91
C ALA A 41 2.66 -3.05 -7.30
N VAL A 42 3.77 -2.29 -7.17
CA VAL A 42 3.80 -0.88 -6.75
C VAL A 42 3.21 0.00 -7.84
N ASP A 43 3.65 -0.11 -9.08
CA ASP A 43 3.11 0.67 -10.21
C ASP A 43 1.59 0.52 -10.32
N ARG A 44 1.11 -0.73 -10.24
CA ARG A 44 -0.33 -1.03 -10.27
C ARG A 44 -1.07 -0.46 -9.07
N TRP A 45 -0.44 -0.40 -7.89
CA TRP A 45 -1.03 0.18 -6.69
C TRP A 45 -1.13 1.71 -6.80
N GLU A 46 -0.06 2.37 -7.24
CA GLU A 46 -0.01 3.81 -7.41
C GLU A 46 -1.04 4.27 -8.45
N ALA A 47 -1.11 3.61 -9.61
CA ALA A 47 -2.15 3.86 -10.61
C ALA A 47 -3.57 3.61 -10.07
N PHE A 48 -3.78 2.54 -9.30
CA PHE A 48 -5.09 2.25 -8.70
C PHE A 48 -5.52 3.31 -7.67
N THR A 49 -4.55 3.94 -7.00
CA THR A 49 -4.80 4.85 -5.86
C THR A 49 -4.71 6.32 -6.23
N GLU A 50 -4.21 6.67 -7.41
CA GLU A 50 -3.99 8.04 -7.89
C GLU A 50 -5.14 9.00 -7.56
N THR A 51 -6.37 8.67 -7.97
CA THR A 51 -7.57 9.51 -7.79
C THR A 51 -8.09 9.56 -6.36
N LYS A 52 -7.54 8.73 -5.47
CA LYS A 52 -7.97 8.60 -4.07
C LYS A 52 -7.01 9.30 -3.11
N ARG A 53 -5.89 9.83 -3.62
CA ARG A 53 -4.89 10.52 -2.81
C ARG A 53 -5.33 11.97 -2.55
N ASP A 54 -5.02 12.47 -1.36
CA ASP A 54 -5.19 13.88 -1.02
C ASP A 54 -4.10 14.76 -1.66
N SER A 55 -4.15 16.07 -1.42
CA SER A 55 -3.15 17.03 -1.92
C SER A 55 -1.73 16.79 -1.38
N GLU A 56 -1.57 15.97 -0.35
CA GLU A 56 -0.27 15.57 0.22
C GLU A 56 0.16 14.17 -0.26
N GLY A 57 -0.56 13.57 -1.22
CA GLY A 57 -0.28 12.26 -1.79
C GLY A 57 -0.68 11.09 -0.90
N ARG A 58 -1.50 11.29 0.14
CA ARG A 58 -1.87 10.25 1.10
C ARG A 58 -3.21 9.63 0.78
N LEU A 59 -3.35 8.34 1.04
CA LEU A 59 -4.65 7.68 1.03
C LEU A 59 -5.44 7.95 2.32
N PRO A 60 -6.78 7.83 2.27
CA PRO A 60 -7.61 7.85 3.46
C PRO A 60 -7.14 6.84 4.51
N GLU A 61 -7.29 7.18 5.79
CA GLU A 61 -6.93 6.29 6.88
C GLU A 61 -7.68 4.95 6.76
N GLY A 62 -6.95 3.83 6.82
CA GLY A 62 -7.52 2.50 6.68
C GLY A 62 -7.87 2.07 5.26
N PHE A 63 -7.50 2.83 4.21
CA PHE A 63 -7.81 2.49 2.82
C PHE A 63 -7.28 1.10 2.41
N ARG A 64 -8.15 0.28 1.82
CA ARG A 64 -7.84 -1.09 1.37
C ARG A 64 -8.51 -1.44 0.05
N ARG A 65 -7.80 -2.14 -0.83
CA ARG A 65 -8.29 -2.60 -2.15
C ARG A 65 -9.40 -3.67 -2.08
N GLY A 66 -9.69 -4.22 -0.90
CA GLY A 66 -10.81 -5.14 -0.66
C GLY A 66 -12.12 -4.44 -0.29
N ASP A 67 -12.06 -3.27 0.34
CA ASP A 67 -13.25 -2.57 0.82
C ASP A 67 -13.95 -1.79 -0.31
N ALA A 68 -13.20 -1.44 -1.36
CA ALA A 68 -13.72 -0.85 -2.59
C ALA A 68 -14.44 -1.86 -3.51
N VAL A 69 -14.47 -3.14 -3.15
CA VAL A 69 -15.15 -4.21 -3.88
C VAL A 69 -16.16 -4.88 -2.94
N SER A 70 -17.10 -4.12 -2.40
CA SER A 70 -18.40 -4.68 -2.00
C SER A 70 -19.34 -4.60 -3.22
N PRO A 71 -20.07 -5.68 -3.57
CA PRO A 71 -21.05 -5.67 -4.66
C PRO A 71 -22.20 -4.68 -4.43
#